data_AF-A0A5C3NU15-F1
#
_entry.id   AF-A0A5C3NU15-F1
#
_cell.length_a   1.000
_cell.length_b   1.000
_cell.length_c   1.000
_cell.angle_alpha   90.00
_cell.angle_beta   90.00
_cell.angle_gamma   90.00
#
_symmetry.space_group_name_H-M   'P 1'
#
loop_
_entity.id
_entity.type
_entity.pdbx_description
1 polymer ?
#
loop_
_entity_poly.entity_id
_entity_poly.type
_entity_poly.pdbx_seq_one_letter_code
_entity_poly.pdbx_strand_id
1 'polypeptide(L)'
;MSAIHSAEVLHSKPVCIGRGSFAQVWAISGTIVAFKEAQRGEEGGDIAREFKMCGEVYDHCNHESFFSVPRAIALSHAATRLREAYFPPGAAAASGPNLCRLYFGKEYGTRRSQFANTHNFPLDVARYEAFMKAYPDFEVSPEDVAKGMGETLGRIHLRAGYDGRDIEFVLGGDGGGSFSFWVIDFNQMREWQWASDVQSLADVQPLVDSFFVNDPYYPRPRPSDVLYAAFKSGYRSAFYASVVPLADRFLEAIESEQAARDARANSVAGQLVMRHSRVVTHPFLTSSAEDV
;
A
#
# COMPACT_ATOMS: atom_id res chain seq x y z
N MET A 1 -17.00 32.82 -7.18
CA MET A 1 -17.95 31.73 -6.81
C MET A 1 -17.85 31.58 -5.30
N SER A 2 -18.89 32.04 -4.59
CA SER A 2 -18.94 32.16 -3.14
C SER A 2 -19.96 31.15 -2.62
N ALA A 3 -19.48 30.01 -2.11
CA ALA A 3 -20.23 29.18 -1.18
C ALA A 3 -19.52 29.28 0.16
N ILE A 4 -19.94 30.28 0.93
CA ILE A 4 -19.55 30.55 2.30
C ILE A 4 -19.89 29.30 3.12
N HIS A 5 -18.89 28.73 3.79
CA HIS A 5 -19.04 27.67 4.77
C HIS A 5 -20.15 28.00 5.75
N SER A 6 -21.25 27.26 5.70
CA SER A 6 -22.27 27.29 6.74
C SER A 6 -21.65 26.81 8.06
N ALA A 7 -21.91 27.55 9.13
CA ALA A 7 -21.39 27.25 10.48
C ALA A 7 -21.78 25.85 10.99
N GLU A 8 -22.72 25.17 10.34
CA GLU A 8 -23.11 23.78 10.62
C GLU A 8 -22.02 22.76 10.30
N VAL A 9 -21.17 22.97 9.28
CA VAL A 9 -20.11 22.02 8.89
C VAL A 9 -19.00 21.92 9.97
N LEU A 10 -18.76 23.01 10.71
CA LEU A 10 -17.78 23.08 11.79
C LEU A 10 -18.24 22.40 13.09
N HIS A 11 -19.51 21.97 13.18
CA HIS A 11 -20.05 21.22 14.33
C HIS A 11 -20.12 19.71 14.09
N SER A 12 -19.73 19.24 12.91
CA SER A 12 -19.68 17.82 12.57
C SER A 12 -18.67 17.09 13.48
N LYS A 13 -19.13 16.04 14.17
CA LYS A 13 -18.26 15.20 15.01
C LYS A 13 -17.23 14.48 14.13
N PRO A 14 -15.93 14.48 14.49
CA PRO A 14 -14.95 13.65 13.82
C PRO A 14 -15.34 12.17 13.89
N VAL A 15 -15.18 11.46 12.78
CA VAL A 15 -15.45 10.02 12.66
C VAL A 15 -14.15 9.29 12.37
N CYS A 16 -13.90 8.18 13.06
CA CYS A 16 -12.75 7.32 12.78
C CYS A 16 -12.97 6.65 11.42
N ILE A 17 -12.08 6.92 10.48
CA ILE A 17 -12.15 6.42 9.10
C ILE A 17 -11.13 5.30 8.84
N GLY A 18 -10.15 5.14 9.72
CA GLY A 18 -9.12 4.12 9.60
C GLY A 18 -8.40 3.88 10.91
N ARG A 19 -7.98 2.64 11.16
CA ARG A 19 -7.20 2.28 12.35
C ARG A 19 -6.10 1.31 11.95
N GLY A 20 -4.85 1.75 12.05
CA GLY A 20 -3.65 0.95 11.85
C GLY A 20 -3.16 0.31 13.15
N SER A 21 -1.97 -0.27 13.12
CA SER A 21 -1.24 -0.69 14.33
C SER A 21 -0.69 0.51 15.09
N PHE A 22 -0.28 1.55 14.35
CA PHE A 22 0.40 2.74 14.84
C PHE A 22 -0.56 3.89 15.21
N ALA A 23 -1.53 4.19 14.33
CA ALA A 23 -2.37 5.37 14.49
C ALA A 23 -3.85 5.09 14.18
N GLN A 24 -4.69 6.04 14.55
CA GLN A 24 -6.08 6.16 14.09
C GLN A 24 -6.19 7.41 13.21
N VAL A 25 -6.98 7.31 12.15
CA VAL A 25 -7.28 8.42 11.26
C VAL A 25 -8.73 8.83 11.46
N TRP A 26 -8.94 10.11 11.70
CA TRP A 26 -10.24 10.72 11.90
C TRP A 26 -10.52 11.72 10.80
N ALA A 27 -11.75 11.80 10.30
CA ALA A 27 -12.18 12.83 9.36
C ALA A 27 -13.38 13.60 9.90
N ILE A 28 -13.48 14.88 9.58
CA ILE A 28 -14.68 15.68 9.85
C ILE A 28 -15.56 15.64 8.61
N SER A 29 -16.77 15.08 8.76
CA SER A 29 -17.73 15.00 7.65
C SER A 29 -18.03 16.37 7.05
N GLY A 30 -17.99 16.45 5.72
CA GLY A 30 -18.18 17.69 4.98
C GLY A 30 -16.91 18.55 4.84
N THR A 31 -15.75 18.02 5.25
CA THR A 31 -14.45 18.68 5.08
C THR A 31 -13.47 17.79 4.32
N ILE A 32 -12.40 18.38 3.80
CA ILE A 32 -11.27 17.68 3.14
C ILE A 32 -10.12 17.38 4.11
N VAL A 33 -10.34 17.54 5.42
CA VAL A 33 -9.29 17.43 6.44
C VAL A 33 -9.45 16.15 7.24
N ALA A 34 -8.35 15.42 7.36
CA ALA A 34 -8.22 14.28 8.25
C ALA A 34 -7.10 14.50 9.28
N PHE A 35 -7.23 13.85 10.42
CA PHE A 35 -6.28 13.88 11.53
C PHE A 35 -5.74 12.48 11.78
N LYS A 36 -4.42 12.34 11.84
CA LYS A 36 -3.76 11.10 12.25
C LYS A 36 -3.33 11.25 13.72
N GLU A 37 -3.82 10.37 14.58
CA GLU A 37 -3.52 10.34 16.01
C GLU A 37 -2.79 9.04 16.34
N ALA A 38 -1.61 9.13 16.95
CA ALA A 38 -0.89 7.97 17.46
C ALA A 38 -1.74 7.20 18.49
N GLN A 39 -1.68 5.87 18.47
CA GLN A 39 -2.44 5.07 19.43
C GLN A 39 -1.85 5.13 20.84
N ARG A 40 -0.55 5.38 20.96
CA ARG A 40 0.16 5.47 22.24
C ARG A 40 0.88 6.82 22.36
N GLY A 41 0.96 7.36 23.58
CA GLY A 41 1.60 8.67 23.81
C GLY A 41 3.09 8.72 23.46
N GLU A 42 3.79 7.59 23.50
CA GLU A 42 5.22 7.47 23.20
C GLU A 42 5.53 7.48 21.68
N GLU A 43 4.51 7.31 20.84
CA GLU A 43 4.60 7.26 19.38
C GLU A 43 4.57 8.68 18.73
N GLY A 44 4.56 9.76 19.53
CA GLY A 44 4.53 11.14 19.04
C GLY A 44 5.73 11.51 18.16
N GLY A 45 6.89 10.90 18.40
CA GLY A 45 8.08 11.07 17.56
C GLY A 45 7.91 10.52 16.15
N ASP A 46 7.10 9.48 15.98
CA ASP A 46 6.85 8.84 14.68
C ASP A 46 5.87 9.67 13.84
N ILE A 47 4.85 10.27 14.48
CA ILE A 47 3.93 11.23 13.81
C ILE A 47 4.69 12.46 13.33
N ALA A 48 5.65 12.96 14.12
CA ALA A 48 6.49 14.07 13.71
C ALA A 48 7.39 13.74 12.51
N ARG A 49 7.97 12.52 12.48
CA ARG A 49 8.74 12.06 11.32
C ARG A 49 7.87 11.92 10.08
N GLU A 50 6.69 11.31 10.21
CA GLU A 50 5.74 11.18 9.11
C GLU A 50 5.31 12.55 8.56
N PHE A 51 5.04 13.53 9.44
CA PHE A 51 4.72 14.89 9.03
C PHE A 51 5.81 15.51 8.15
N LYS A 52 7.09 15.39 8.56
CA LYS A 52 8.23 15.89 7.78
C LYS A 52 8.33 15.17 6.42
N MET A 53 8.33 13.84 6.44
CA MET A 53 8.46 13.02 5.22
C MET A 53 7.33 13.29 4.24
N CYS A 54 6.09 13.40 4.73
CA CYS A 54 4.92 13.70 3.92
C CYS A 54 5.04 15.08 3.25
N GLY A 55 5.55 16.10 3.95
CA GLY A 55 5.86 17.40 3.37
C GLY A 55 6.91 17.34 2.26
N GLU A 56 8.01 16.64 2.49
CA GLU A 56 9.10 16.50 1.50
C GLU A 56 8.64 15.74 0.25
N VAL A 57 7.90 14.64 0.42
CA VAL A 57 7.32 13.92 -0.72
C VAL A 57 6.31 14.81 -1.46
N TYR A 58 5.47 15.55 -0.74
CA TYR A 58 4.48 16.45 -1.34
C TYR A 58 5.13 17.54 -2.21
N ASP A 59 6.21 18.16 -1.73
CA ASP A 59 6.93 19.21 -2.46
C ASP A 59 7.60 18.69 -3.75
N HIS A 60 7.85 17.38 -3.84
CA HIS A 60 8.41 16.71 -5.02
C HIS A 60 7.36 16.05 -5.93
N CYS A 61 6.10 15.99 -5.50
CA CYS A 61 4.97 15.57 -6.30
C CYS A 61 4.33 16.79 -7.01
N ASN A 62 3.84 16.57 -8.23
CA ASN A 62 3.10 17.60 -8.97
C ASN A 62 1.63 17.18 -9.08
N HIS A 63 0.75 18.12 -9.46
CA HIS A 63 -0.69 17.86 -9.64
C HIS A 63 -1.02 16.88 -10.78
N GLU A 64 0.00 16.33 -11.46
CA GLU A 64 -0.14 15.39 -12.57
C GLU A 64 0.10 13.93 -12.14
N SER A 65 0.53 13.68 -10.90
CA SER A 65 0.75 12.31 -10.41
C SER A 65 -0.58 11.58 -10.20
N PHE A 66 -0.59 10.29 -10.60
CA PHE A 66 -1.78 9.45 -10.47
C PHE A 66 -2.21 9.25 -9.00
N PHE A 67 -1.25 9.02 -8.09
CA PHE A 67 -1.51 9.00 -6.66
C PHE A 67 -1.24 10.38 -6.05
N SER A 68 -2.23 10.88 -5.33
CA SER A 68 -2.09 12.10 -4.54
C SER A 68 -1.37 11.81 -3.23
N VAL A 69 -0.50 12.73 -2.83
CA VAL A 69 0.13 12.73 -1.50
C VAL A 69 -0.69 13.67 -0.62
N PRO A 70 -1.11 13.24 0.59
CA PRO A 70 -1.78 14.14 1.52
C PRO A 70 -0.90 15.35 1.81
N ARG A 71 -1.48 16.56 1.81
CA ARG A 71 -0.73 17.74 2.26
C ARG A 71 -0.69 17.76 3.78
N ALA A 72 0.49 17.71 4.36
CA ALA A 72 0.66 17.89 5.80
C ALA A 72 0.44 19.38 6.17
N ILE A 73 -0.68 19.70 6.81
CA ILE A 73 -1.07 21.09 7.10
C ILE A 73 -0.57 21.56 8.47
N ALA A 74 -0.60 20.69 9.48
CA ALA A 74 -0.18 21.02 10.82
C ALA A 74 0.29 19.78 11.61
N LEU A 75 1.33 19.96 12.42
CA LEU A 75 1.75 19.04 13.47
C LEU A 75 1.50 19.76 14.79
N SER A 76 0.57 19.26 15.60
CA SER A 76 0.24 19.90 16.87
C SER A 76 0.29 18.92 18.04
N HIS A 77 0.88 19.34 19.16
CA HIS A 77 0.58 18.76 20.48
C HIS A 77 -0.83 19.16 20.96
N ALA A 78 -1.53 20.01 20.20
CA ALA A 78 -2.89 20.47 20.46
C ALA A 78 -3.96 19.41 20.13
N ALA A 79 -3.58 18.21 19.69
CA ALA A 79 -4.47 17.07 19.58
C ALA A 79 -5.29 16.89 20.88
N THR A 80 -4.68 17.06 22.07
CA THR A 80 -5.38 17.02 23.37
C THR A 80 -6.44 18.12 23.51
N ARG A 81 -6.13 19.38 23.13
CA ARG A 81 -7.07 20.51 23.24
C ARG A 81 -8.18 20.48 22.18
N LEU A 82 -7.88 19.97 20.99
CA LEU A 82 -8.88 19.70 19.94
C LEU A 82 -9.76 18.50 20.31
N ARG A 83 -9.20 17.48 20.99
CA ARG A 83 -9.94 16.34 21.57
C ARG A 83 -10.97 16.82 22.59
N GLU A 84 -10.53 17.63 23.54
CA GLU A 84 -11.38 18.21 24.59
C GLU A 84 -12.45 19.15 24.04
N ALA A 85 -12.17 19.85 22.92
CA ALA A 85 -13.11 20.79 22.31
C ALA A 85 -14.11 20.16 21.33
N TYR A 86 -13.79 19.04 20.67
CA TYR A 86 -14.56 18.54 19.52
C TYR A 86 -14.86 17.03 19.50
N PHE A 87 -14.29 16.22 20.40
CA PHE A 87 -14.43 14.76 20.35
C PHE A 87 -15.27 14.25 21.54
N PRO A 88 -16.44 13.62 21.31
CA PRO A 88 -17.23 13.04 22.40
C PRO A 88 -16.57 11.76 22.97
N PRO A 89 -16.81 11.42 24.25
CA PRO A 89 -16.41 10.13 24.81
C PRO A 89 -17.10 9.00 24.03
N GLY A 90 -16.32 8.12 23.39
CA GLY A 90 -16.86 6.89 22.76
C GLY A 90 -17.40 7.04 21.33
N ALA A 91 -16.79 7.85 20.47
CA ALA A 91 -17.22 7.97 19.08
C ALA A 91 -17.04 6.68 18.26
N ALA A 92 -18.16 6.00 17.97
CA ALA A 92 -18.27 5.00 16.90
C ALA A 92 -19.62 5.17 16.18
N ALA A 93 -19.56 5.36 14.86
CA ALA A 93 -20.51 4.89 13.83
C ALA A 93 -20.07 5.44 12.46
N ALA A 94 -19.13 4.77 11.80
CA ALA A 94 -18.90 4.97 10.36
C ALA A 94 -19.62 3.85 9.60
N SER A 95 -20.54 4.20 8.69
CA SER A 95 -21.14 3.23 7.76
C SER A 95 -20.30 3.12 6.50
N GLY A 96 -19.63 1.97 6.33
CA GLY A 96 -18.90 1.62 5.11
C GLY A 96 -17.39 1.91 5.15
N PRO A 97 -16.59 1.26 4.29
CA PRO A 97 -15.16 1.55 4.20
C PRO A 97 -14.89 2.90 3.56
N ASN A 98 -14.24 3.77 4.32
CA ASN A 98 -13.80 5.08 3.84
C ASN A 98 -12.45 5.01 3.11
N LEU A 99 -11.75 3.87 3.22
CA LEU A 99 -10.43 3.64 2.66
C LEU A 99 -10.26 2.16 2.25
N CYS A 100 -9.90 1.93 0.99
CA CYS A 100 -9.58 0.61 0.44
C CYS A 100 -8.08 0.53 0.18
N ARG A 101 -7.39 -0.45 0.77
CA ARG A 101 -5.95 -0.67 0.56
C ARG A 101 -5.74 -1.50 -0.71
N LEU A 102 -4.91 -1.03 -1.62
CA LEU A 102 -4.67 -1.66 -2.93
C LEU A 102 -3.54 -2.68 -2.84
N TYR A 103 -3.86 -3.96 -2.99
CA TYR A 103 -2.92 -5.08 -2.88
C TYR A 103 -2.73 -5.80 -4.22
N PHE A 104 -2.02 -5.17 -5.16
CA PHE A 104 -1.89 -5.70 -6.53
C PHE A 104 -0.84 -6.81 -6.65
N GLY A 105 -0.05 -7.05 -5.60
CA GLY A 105 0.87 -8.19 -5.50
C GLY A 105 0.33 -9.37 -4.71
N LYS A 106 -0.91 -9.28 -4.22
CA LYS A 106 -1.53 -10.30 -3.37
C LYS A 106 -2.77 -10.85 -4.05
N GLU A 107 -2.80 -12.16 -4.18
CA GLU A 107 -4.04 -12.87 -4.47
C GLU A 107 -4.64 -13.31 -3.14
N TYR A 108 -5.82 -12.79 -2.82
CA TYR A 108 -6.63 -13.42 -1.79
C TYR A 108 -7.47 -14.50 -2.47
N GLY A 109 -7.44 -15.73 -1.93
CA GLY A 109 -8.25 -16.81 -2.46
C GLY A 109 -9.75 -16.47 -2.50
N THR A 110 -10.52 -17.22 -3.29
CA THR A 110 -11.98 -17.03 -3.48
C THR A 110 -12.82 -17.18 -2.22
N ARG A 111 -12.24 -17.62 -1.10
CA ARG A 111 -12.91 -17.57 0.20
C ARG A 111 -13.14 -16.11 0.56
N ARG A 112 -14.42 -15.70 0.55
CA ARG A 112 -14.88 -14.49 1.24
C ARG A 112 -14.26 -14.49 2.64
N SER A 113 -13.25 -13.67 2.87
CA SER A 113 -12.78 -13.42 4.23
C SER A 113 -14.00 -12.96 5.01
N GLN A 114 -14.45 -13.78 5.97
CA GLN A 114 -15.58 -13.44 6.84
C GLN A 114 -15.26 -12.27 7.77
N PHE A 115 -14.00 -11.81 7.77
CA PHE A 115 -13.52 -10.63 8.46
C PHE A 115 -13.41 -9.47 7.46
N ALA A 116 -14.55 -8.99 6.98
CA ALA A 116 -14.63 -7.69 6.34
C ALA A 116 -14.48 -6.61 7.43
N ASN A 117 -13.24 -6.21 7.73
CA ASN A 117 -13.03 -5.01 8.52
C ASN A 117 -13.33 -3.81 7.61
N THR A 118 -14.41 -3.10 7.90
CA THR A 118 -14.81 -1.89 7.18
C THR A 118 -13.77 -0.76 7.30
N HIS A 119 -12.76 -0.86 8.17
CA HIS A 119 -11.73 0.17 8.31
C HIS A 119 -10.46 -0.09 7.49
N ASN A 120 -10.30 -1.29 6.91
CA ASN A 120 -9.12 -1.71 6.14
C ASN A 120 -9.55 -2.77 5.11
N PHE A 121 -10.30 -2.37 4.08
CA PHE A 121 -10.76 -3.31 3.07
C PHE A 121 -9.63 -3.60 2.06
N PRO A 122 -9.13 -4.84 1.97
CA PRO A 122 -8.08 -5.18 1.02
C PRO A 122 -8.66 -5.39 -0.38
N LEU A 123 -8.22 -4.56 -1.32
CA LEU A 123 -8.62 -4.59 -2.72
C LEU A 123 -7.46 -5.16 -3.55
N ASP A 124 -7.53 -6.46 -3.83
CA ASP A 124 -6.70 -7.11 -4.85
C ASP A 124 -7.27 -6.88 -6.25
N VAL A 125 -6.53 -7.32 -7.28
CA VAL A 125 -6.91 -7.13 -8.70
C VAL A 125 -8.28 -7.73 -8.99
N ALA A 126 -8.55 -8.96 -8.54
CA ALA A 126 -9.83 -9.64 -8.81
C ALA A 126 -11.02 -8.89 -8.18
N ARG A 127 -10.87 -8.36 -6.96
CA ARG A 127 -11.89 -7.53 -6.32
C ARG A 127 -12.02 -6.16 -6.98
N TYR A 128 -10.93 -5.57 -7.45
CA TYR A 128 -10.93 -4.31 -8.19
C TYR A 128 -11.69 -4.45 -9.51
N GLU A 129 -11.42 -5.50 -10.29
CA GLU A 129 -12.14 -5.80 -11.54
C GLU A 129 -13.63 -6.07 -11.29
N ALA A 130 -13.96 -6.80 -10.22
CA ALA A 130 -15.35 -7.02 -9.81
C ALA A 130 -16.04 -5.70 -9.44
N PHE A 131 -15.33 -4.78 -8.79
CA PHE A 131 -15.81 -3.44 -8.49
C PHE A 131 -16.05 -2.64 -9.79
N MET A 132 -15.10 -2.61 -10.73
CA MET A 132 -15.28 -1.95 -12.04
C MET A 132 -16.51 -2.48 -12.78
N LYS A 133 -16.71 -3.81 -12.77
CA LYS A 133 -17.89 -4.41 -13.42
C LYS A 133 -19.21 -3.98 -12.78
N ALA A 134 -19.21 -3.72 -11.47
CA ALA A 134 -20.38 -3.26 -10.73
C ALA A 134 -20.64 -1.75 -10.90
N TYR A 135 -19.59 -0.98 -11.21
CA TYR A 135 -19.62 0.47 -11.35
C TYR A 135 -18.99 0.86 -12.70
N PRO A 136 -19.71 0.72 -13.82
CA PRO A 136 -19.15 0.92 -15.16
C PRO A 136 -18.67 2.36 -15.44
N ASP A 137 -19.17 3.35 -14.68
CA ASP A 137 -18.71 4.75 -14.76
C ASP A 137 -17.33 4.94 -14.10
N PHE A 138 -16.79 3.91 -13.43
CA PHE A 138 -15.43 3.89 -12.89
C PHE A 138 -14.47 3.41 -13.98
N GLU A 139 -13.89 4.35 -14.73
CA GLU A 139 -13.09 4.08 -15.93
C GLU A 139 -11.57 3.99 -15.68
N VAL A 140 -11.15 3.56 -14.48
CA VAL A 140 -9.72 3.45 -14.13
C VAL A 140 -9.27 1.99 -14.16
N SER A 141 -8.45 1.62 -15.14
CA SER A 141 -8.00 0.24 -15.31
C SER A 141 -6.98 -0.20 -14.24
N PRO A 142 -6.86 -1.52 -13.95
CA PRO A 142 -5.78 -2.02 -13.10
C PRO A 142 -4.38 -1.64 -13.60
N GLU A 143 -4.17 -1.56 -14.92
CA GLU A 143 -2.93 -1.14 -15.55
C GLU A 143 -2.61 0.32 -15.25
N ASP A 144 -3.61 1.21 -15.26
CA ASP A 144 -3.43 2.62 -14.90
C ASP A 144 -3.01 2.76 -13.44
N VAL A 145 -3.65 2.00 -12.54
CA VAL A 145 -3.29 1.96 -11.12
C VAL A 145 -1.87 1.43 -10.93
N ALA A 146 -1.51 0.32 -11.58
CA ALA A 146 -0.18 -0.26 -11.49
C ALA A 146 0.91 0.69 -12.02
N LYS A 147 0.63 1.37 -13.14
CA LYS A 147 1.50 2.42 -13.68
C LYS A 147 1.66 3.57 -12.69
N GLY A 148 0.58 4.04 -12.08
CA GLY A 148 0.60 5.07 -11.04
C GLY A 148 1.42 4.66 -9.81
N MET A 149 1.32 3.39 -9.38
CA MET A 149 2.12 2.85 -8.26
C MET A 149 3.61 2.92 -8.59
N GLY A 150 3.98 2.53 -9.80
CA GLY A 150 5.34 2.62 -10.30
C GLY A 150 5.86 4.05 -10.32
N GLU A 151 5.12 4.96 -10.94
CA GLU A 151 5.48 6.38 -11.03
C GLU A 151 5.71 6.99 -9.63
N THR A 152 4.79 6.72 -8.70
CA THR A 152 4.84 7.23 -7.33
C THR A 152 6.09 6.72 -6.60
N LEU A 153 6.36 5.41 -6.67
CA LEU A 153 7.55 4.83 -6.05
C LEU A 153 8.84 5.40 -6.67
N GLY A 154 8.86 5.58 -8.00
CA GLY A 154 9.99 6.18 -8.70
C GLY A 154 10.28 7.60 -8.24
N ARG A 155 9.24 8.40 -7.98
CA ARG A 155 9.39 9.76 -7.42
C ARG A 155 9.88 9.75 -5.98
N ILE A 156 9.37 8.84 -5.15
CA ILE A 156 9.83 8.68 -3.76
C ILE A 156 11.33 8.35 -3.75
N HIS A 157 11.76 7.39 -4.58
CA HIS A 157 13.16 7.00 -4.70
C HIS A 157 14.04 8.13 -5.26
N LEU A 158 13.69 8.68 -6.43
CA LEU A 158 14.57 9.61 -7.15
C LEU A 158 14.51 11.04 -6.60
N ARG A 159 13.31 11.56 -6.35
CA ARG A 159 13.12 12.99 -6.07
C ARG A 159 13.12 13.28 -4.59
N ALA A 160 12.45 12.44 -3.80
CA ALA A 160 12.38 12.61 -2.35
C ALA A 160 13.56 11.94 -1.61
N GLY A 161 14.29 11.02 -2.25
CA GLY A 161 15.46 10.38 -1.66
C GLY A 161 15.10 9.44 -0.50
N TYR A 162 14.02 8.68 -0.65
CA TYR A 162 13.54 7.72 0.35
C TYR A 162 13.39 6.32 -0.25
N ASP A 163 13.46 5.29 0.59
CA ASP A 163 13.36 3.89 0.19
C ASP A 163 11.93 3.35 -0.02
N GLY A 164 10.91 4.16 0.24
CA GLY A 164 9.50 3.77 0.10
C GLY A 164 9.04 2.70 1.09
N ARG A 165 9.75 2.50 2.22
CA ARG A 165 9.35 1.51 3.23
C ARG A 165 8.03 1.87 3.91
N ASP A 166 7.17 0.85 4.03
CA ASP A 166 5.86 0.85 4.68
C ASP A 166 4.80 1.78 4.07
N ILE A 167 5.07 2.36 2.89
CA ILE A 167 4.05 3.17 2.21
C ILE A 167 2.85 2.31 1.80
N GLU A 168 1.66 2.88 1.91
CA GLU A 168 0.40 2.23 1.55
C GLU A 168 -0.30 2.95 0.41
N PHE A 169 -0.73 2.19 -0.60
CA PHE A 169 -1.54 2.70 -1.70
C PHE A 169 -3.01 2.45 -1.43
N VAL A 170 -3.82 3.50 -1.53
CA VAL A 170 -5.22 3.44 -1.09
C VAL A 170 -6.15 4.16 -2.06
N LEU A 171 -7.37 3.65 -2.18
CA LEU A 171 -8.50 4.28 -2.85
C LEU A 171 -9.46 4.80 -1.78
N GLY A 172 -9.81 6.07 -1.82
CA GLY A 172 -10.71 6.69 -0.85
C GLY A 172 -11.52 7.83 -1.47
N GLY A 173 -12.51 8.33 -0.73
CA GLY A 173 -13.28 9.50 -1.15
C GLY A 173 -12.43 10.77 -1.13
N ASP A 174 -12.75 11.74 -2.00
CA ASP A 174 -12.06 13.04 -2.06
C ASP A 174 -12.75 14.15 -1.22
N GLY A 175 -13.87 13.83 -0.59
CA GLY A 175 -14.69 14.76 0.20
C GLY A 175 -15.67 15.60 -0.64
N GLY A 176 -15.59 15.55 -1.97
CA GLY A 176 -16.50 16.20 -2.92
C GLY A 176 -17.59 15.28 -3.49
N GLY A 177 -17.63 14.02 -3.05
CA GLY A 177 -18.52 12.98 -3.58
C GLY A 177 -17.91 12.16 -4.72
N SER A 178 -16.63 12.37 -5.03
CA SER A 178 -15.84 11.55 -5.94
C SER A 178 -14.85 10.68 -5.15
N PHE A 179 -13.95 10.01 -5.86
CA PHE A 179 -12.86 9.21 -5.30
C PHE A 179 -11.50 9.71 -5.77
N SER A 180 -10.46 9.33 -5.06
CA SER A 180 -9.07 9.62 -5.40
C SER A 180 -8.16 8.50 -4.91
N PHE A 181 -7.03 8.37 -5.58
CA PHE A 181 -5.95 7.46 -5.23
C PHE A 181 -4.93 8.20 -4.39
N TRP A 182 -4.54 7.61 -3.26
CA TRP A 182 -3.62 8.21 -2.31
C TRP A 182 -2.47 7.28 -1.97
N VAL A 183 -1.31 7.86 -1.67
CA VAL A 183 -0.20 7.18 -1.01
C VAL A 183 -0.04 7.74 0.41
N ILE A 184 0.02 6.85 1.41
CA ILE A 184 0.03 7.21 2.83
C ILE A 184 1.05 6.36 3.61
N ASP A 185 1.13 6.59 4.92
CA ASP A 185 1.93 5.84 5.89
C ASP A 185 3.44 5.92 5.66
N PHE A 186 3.96 7.15 5.74
CA PHE A 186 5.37 7.45 5.45
C PHE A 186 6.31 7.23 6.65
N ASN A 187 5.80 6.85 7.81
CA ASN A 187 6.51 6.88 9.11
C ASN A 187 7.73 5.95 9.22
N GLN A 188 7.84 4.92 8.37
CA GLN A 188 8.95 3.95 8.38
C GLN A 188 9.93 4.11 7.21
N MET A 189 9.71 5.08 6.31
CA MET A 189 10.65 5.34 5.23
C MET A 189 12.02 5.72 5.78
N ARG A 190 13.06 5.38 5.02
CA ARG A 190 14.44 5.69 5.36
C ARG A 190 15.04 6.52 4.24
N GLU A 191 15.83 7.51 4.63
CA GLU A 191 16.61 8.29 3.68
C GLU A 191 17.50 7.33 2.88
N TRP A 192 17.45 7.48 1.57
CA TRP A 192 18.30 6.82 0.62
C TRP A 192 18.85 7.87 -0.31
N GLN A 193 20.14 8.13 -0.18
CA GLN A 193 20.84 9.06 -1.06
C GLN A 193 21.45 8.28 -2.21
N TRP A 194 21.19 8.76 -3.42
CA TRP A 194 21.89 8.24 -4.58
C TRP A 194 23.32 8.80 -4.56
N ALA A 195 24.32 7.91 -4.66
CA ALA A 195 25.66 8.32 -5.05
C ALA A 195 25.66 8.60 -6.55
N SER A 196 26.43 9.59 -7.00
CA SER A 196 26.58 9.95 -8.43
C SER A 196 27.12 8.82 -9.33
N ASP A 197 27.58 7.77 -8.70
CA ASP A 197 28.39 6.69 -9.22
C ASP A 197 27.84 5.34 -8.73
N VAL A 198 26.51 5.16 -8.86
CA VAL A 198 25.86 3.84 -8.73
C VAL A 198 26.52 2.89 -9.71
N GLN A 199 27.34 1.99 -9.18
CA GLN A 199 28.15 1.06 -9.96
C GLN A 199 27.71 -0.39 -9.74
N SER A 200 26.90 -0.66 -8.71
CA SER A 200 26.60 -2.02 -8.28
C SER A 200 25.15 -2.22 -7.82
N LEU A 201 24.74 -3.49 -7.75
CA LEU A 201 23.44 -3.88 -7.16
C LEU A 201 23.36 -3.53 -5.67
N ALA A 202 24.48 -3.40 -4.97
CA ALA A 202 24.50 -3.03 -3.55
C ALA A 202 23.92 -1.63 -3.31
N ASP A 203 24.05 -0.74 -4.30
CA ASP A 203 23.61 0.66 -4.21
C ASP A 203 22.07 0.79 -4.19
N VAL A 204 21.37 -0.19 -4.79
CA VAL A 204 19.89 -0.26 -4.81
C VAL A 204 19.32 -1.25 -3.80
N GLN A 205 20.16 -1.98 -3.07
CA GLN A 205 19.70 -3.02 -2.15
C GLN A 205 18.71 -2.51 -1.08
N PRO A 206 18.89 -1.33 -0.46
CA PRO A 206 17.89 -0.80 0.48
C PRO A 206 16.50 -0.62 -0.15
N LEU A 207 16.43 -0.22 -1.42
CA LEU A 207 15.18 -0.07 -2.16
C LEU A 207 14.53 -1.43 -2.41
N VAL A 208 15.33 -2.43 -2.80
CA VAL A 208 14.88 -3.82 -3.02
C VAL A 208 14.34 -4.40 -1.72
N ASP A 209 15.05 -4.21 -0.61
CA ASP A 209 14.65 -4.69 0.70
C ASP A 209 13.31 -4.08 1.12
N SER A 210 13.14 -2.76 0.97
CA SER A 210 11.91 -2.08 1.30
C SER A 210 10.75 -2.50 0.39
N PHE A 211 10.99 -2.68 -0.92
CA PHE A 211 9.98 -3.21 -1.86
C PHE A 211 9.39 -4.55 -1.40
N PHE A 212 10.22 -5.45 -0.86
CA PHE A 212 9.80 -6.80 -0.48
C PHE A 212 9.45 -6.99 1.00
N VAL A 213 9.85 -6.07 1.87
CA VAL A 213 9.39 -6.01 3.26
C VAL A 213 8.00 -5.38 3.34
N ASN A 214 7.69 -4.44 2.45
CA ASN A 214 6.35 -3.93 2.32
C ASN A 214 5.37 -5.08 2.12
N ASP A 215 4.17 -4.88 2.65
CA ASP A 215 3.02 -5.68 2.25
C ASP A 215 2.95 -5.67 0.70
N PRO A 216 2.45 -6.75 0.06
CA PRO A 216 2.53 -6.90 -1.40
C PRO A 216 1.50 -6.01 -2.12
N TYR A 217 1.71 -4.70 -2.02
CA TYR A 217 0.93 -3.63 -2.62
C TYR A 217 1.20 -3.55 -4.13
N TYR A 218 2.46 -3.69 -4.53
CA TYR A 218 2.88 -3.64 -5.94
C TYR A 218 2.58 -4.95 -6.67
N PRO A 219 2.32 -4.91 -8.00
CA PRO A 219 2.35 -6.10 -8.84
C PRO A 219 3.64 -6.91 -8.63
N ARG A 220 3.53 -8.24 -8.70
CA ARG A 220 4.71 -9.11 -8.52
C ARG A 220 5.71 -8.86 -9.66
N PRO A 221 7.03 -8.73 -9.38
CA PRO A 221 8.05 -8.51 -10.41
C PRO A 221 8.28 -9.70 -11.36
N ARG A 222 7.28 -10.01 -12.18
CA ARG A 222 7.31 -11.09 -13.16
C ARG A 222 7.23 -10.46 -14.55
N PRO A 223 8.26 -10.58 -15.41
CA PRO A 223 8.26 -9.93 -16.72
C PRO A 223 7.08 -10.28 -17.64
N SER A 224 6.43 -11.42 -17.42
CA SER A 224 5.23 -11.86 -18.14
C SER A 224 3.92 -11.26 -17.61
N ASP A 225 3.94 -10.59 -16.45
CA ASP A 225 2.76 -9.98 -15.83
C ASP A 225 2.53 -8.58 -16.44
N VAL A 226 1.33 -8.37 -16.99
CA VAL A 226 0.93 -7.12 -17.66
C VAL A 226 0.86 -5.94 -16.68
N LEU A 227 0.44 -6.17 -15.43
CA LEU A 227 0.39 -5.13 -14.41
C LEU A 227 1.79 -4.73 -13.98
N TYR A 228 2.70 -5.71 -13.88
CA TYR A 228 4.09 -5.40 -13.63
C TYR A 228 4.75 -4.64 -14.79
N ALA A 229 4.40 -4.97 -16.05
CA ALA A 229 4.86 -4.19 -17.20
C ALA A 229 4.39 -2.72 -17.13
N ALA A 230 3.13 -2.48 -16.75
CA ALA A 230 2.59 -1.15 -16.51
C ALA A 230 3.33 -0.43 -15.35
N PHE A 231 3.55 -1.12 -14.24
CA PHE A 231 4.35 -0.63 -13.11
C PHE A 231 5.76 -0.20 -13.53
N LYS A 232 6.48 -1.03 -14.29
CA LYS A 232 7.82 -0.70 -14.81
C LYS A 232 7.81 0.57 -15.66
N SER A 233 6.80 0.69 -16.53
CA SER A 233 6.62 1.86 -17.39
C SER A 233 6.45 3.13 -16.56
N GLY A 234 5.56 3.10 -15.56
CA GLY A 234 5.37 4.23 -14.64
C GLY A 234 6.62 4.55 -13.83
N TYR A 235 7.28 3.53 -13.26
CA TYR A 235 8.49 3.69 -12.46
C TYR A 235 9.59 4.40 -13.25
N ARG A 236 9.85 3.97 -14.49
CA ARG A 236 10.81 4.62 -15.38
C ARG A 236 10.43 6.07 -15.73
N SER A 237 9.14 6.37 -15.91
CA SER A 237 8.71 7.71 -16.27
C SER A 237 8.96 8.78 -15.20
N ALA A 238 9.20 8.36 -13.95
CA ALA A 238 9.61 9.28 -12.89
C ALA A 238 11.04 9.81 -13.05
N PHE A 239 11.88 9.13 -13.85
CA PHE A 239 13.31 9.38 -14.00
C PHE A 239 13.62 10.26 -15.22
N TYR A 240 14.58 11.19 -15.06
CA TYR A 240 15.16 11.93 -16.18
C TYR A 240 16.06 11.01 -17.00
N ALA A 241 16.20 11.29 -18.31
CA ALA A 241 16.96 10.45 -19.24
C ALA A 241 18.39 10.12 -18.76
N SER A 242 19.06 11.05 -18.09
CA SER A 242 20.42 10.89 -17.55
C SER A 242 20.53 9.89 -16.40
N VAL A 243 19.41 9.54 -15.73
CA VAL A 243 19.37 8.66 -14.55
C VAL A 243 18.45 7.45 -14.74
N VAL A 244 17.93 7.21 -15.94
CA VAL A 244 17.17 5.98 -16.27
C VAL A 244 17.94 4.69 -15.98
N PRO A 245 19.28 4.59 -16.18
CA PRO A 245 20.01 3.38 -15.84
C PRO A 245 19.86 2.95 -14.36
N LEU A 246 19.68 3.91 -13.44
CA LEU A 246 19.41 3.62 -12.03
C LEU A 246 18.05 2.95 -11.82
N ALA A 247 17.03 3.43 -12.54
CA ALA A 247 15.72 2.81 -12.52
C ALA A 247 15.80 1.36 -13.00
N ASP A 248 16.54 1.12 -14.08
CA ASP A 248 16.75 -0.21 -14.63
C ASP A 248 17.47 -1.15 -13.65
N ARG A 249 18.48 -0.67 -12.91
CA ARG A 249 19.15 -1.48 -11.88
C ARG A 249 18.21 -1.94 -10.78
N PHE A 250 17.38 -1.04 -10.27
CA PHE A 250 16.37 -1.41 -9.27
C PHE A 250 15.39 -2.44 -9.83
N LEU A 251 14.89 -2.23 -11.06
CA LEU A 251 13.96 -3.14 -11.71
C LEU A 251 14.57 -4.53 -11.95
N GLU A 252 15.80 -4.60 -12.46
CA GLU A 252 16.56 -5.85 -12.63
C GLU A 252 16.73 -6.59 -11.30
N ALA A 253 17.01 -5.86 -10.22
CA ALA A 253 17.21 -6.42 -8.89
C ALA A 253 15.91 -7.02 -8.31
N ILE A 254 14.77 -6.31 -8.42
CA ILE A 254 13.50 -6.84 -7.92
C ILE A 254 12.97 -8.01 -8.76
N GLU A 255 13.21 -8.02 -10.08
CA GLU A 255 12.89 -9.18 -10.94
C GLU A 255 13.71 -10.41 -10.52
N SER A 256 15.01 -10.22 -10.27
CA SER A 256 15.90 -11.29 -9.83
C SER A 256 15.51 -11.87 -8.47
N GLU A 257 15.21 -11.01 -7.49
CA GLU A 257 14.76 -11.46 -6.16
C GLU A 257 13.37 -12.12 -6.23
N GLN A 258 12.43 -11.62 -7.05
CA GLN A 258 11.14 -12.27 -7.23
C GLN A 258 11.29 -13.65 -7.88
N ALA A 259 12.15 -13.80 -8.89
CA ALA A 259 12.44 -15.10 -9.49
C ALA A 259 13.02 -16.08 -8.46
N ALA A 260 13.91 -15.61 -7.59
CA ALA A 260 14.45 -16.41 -6.50
C ALA A 260 13.35 -16.81 -5.48
N ARG A 261 12.43 -15.90 -5.14
CA ARG A 261 11.26 -16.19 -4.27
C ARG A 261 10.34 -17.25 -4.89
N ASP A 262 10.04 -17.12 -6.18
CA ASP A 262 9.17 -18.07 -6.90
C ASP A 262 9.82 -19.47 -6.95
N ALA A 263 11.13 -19.54 -7.23
CA ALA A 263 11.88 -20.80 -7.20
C ALA A 263 11.85 -21.46 -5.81
N ARG A 264 12.04 -20.68 -4.74
CA ARG A 264 11.93 -21.16 -3.35
C ARG A 264 10.53 -21.69 -3.05
N ALA A 265 9.48 -20.96 -3.42
CA ALA A 265 8.10 -21.38 -3.19
C ALA A 265 7.77 -22.71 -3.92
N ASN A 266 8.20 -22.85 -5.18
CA ASN A 266 8.00 -24.07 -5.96
C ASN A 266 8.74 -25.29 -5.37
N SER A 267 9.94 -25.08 -4.82
CA SER A 267 10.69 -26.14 -4.15
C SER A 267 10.00 -26.66 -2.88
N VAL A 268 9.41 -25.76 -2.09
CA VAL A 268 8.65 -26.09 -0.86
C VAL A 268 7.37 -26.84 -1.21
N ALA A 269 6.64 -26.37 -2.22
CA ALA A 269 5.43 -27.04 -2.71
C ALA A 269 5.74 -28.47 -3.19
N GLY A 270 6.82 -28.65 -3.97
CA GLY A 270 7.27 -29.96 -4.43
C GLY A 270 7.64 -30.92 -3.30
N GLN A 271 8.30 -30.42 -2.24
CA GLN A 271 8.63 -31.22 -1.05
C GLN A 271 7.37 -31.63 -0.26
N LEU A 272 6.36 -30.76 -0.18
CA LEU A 272 5.09 -31.06 0.50
C LEU A 272 4.29 -32.14 -0.23
N VAL A 273 4.23 -32.09 -1.57
CA VAL A 273 3.56 -33.11 -2.40
C VAL A 273 4.26 -34.46 -2.26
N MET A 274 5.60 -34.49 -2.30
CA MET A 274 6.38 -35.73 -2.12
C MET A 274 6.19 -36.37 -0.73
N ARG A 275 6.01 -35.57 0.32
CA ARG A 275 5.70 -36.08 1.67
C ARG A 275 4.31 -36.71 1.75
N HIS A 276 3.32 -36.18 1.03
CA HIS A 276 1.98 -36.76 0.99
C HIS A 276 1.92 -38.04 0.14
N SER A 277 2.70 -38.14 -0.93
CA SER A 277 2.76 -39.36 -1.76
C SER A 277 3.45 -40.55 -1.09
N ARG A 278 4.38 -40.32 -0.14
CA ARG A 278 5.06 -41.39 0.59
C ARG A 278 4.24 -42.06 1.70
N VAL A 279 3.10 -41.48 2.09
CA VAL A 279 2.26 -42.02 3.18
C VAL A 279 1.22 -43.04 2.67
N VAL A 280 1.04 -43.18 1.35
CA VAL A 280 -0.07 -43.99 0.77
C VAL A 280 0.37 -45.36 0.24
N THR A 281 1.60 -45.83 0.50
CA THR A 281 2.03 -47.18 0.10
C THR A 281 2.21 -48.09 1.32
N HIS A 282 1.13 -48.72 1.79
CA HIS A 282 1.21 -49.96 2.57
C HIS A 282 1.15 -51.16 1.61
N PRO A 283 2.11 -52.10 1.66
CA PRO A 283 2.00 -53.34 0.91
C PRO A 283 0.97 -54.25 1.61
N PHE A 284 -0.05 -54.66 0.85
CA PHE A 284 -0.91 -55.79 1.21
C PHE A 284 -0.04 -57.04 1.30
N LEU A 285 0.26 -57.50 2.52
CA LEU A 285 0.78 -58.85 2.76
C LEU A 285 -0.41 -59.81 2.69
N THR A 286 -0.44 -60.61 1.63
CA THR A 286 -1.26 -61.81 1.53
C THR A 286 -0.70 -62.86 2.48
N SER A 287 -1.41 -63.20 3.56
CA SER A 287 -1.16 -64.45 4.29
C SER A 287 -2.11 -65.51 3.77
N SER A 288 -1.54 -66.49 3.06
CA SER A 288 -2.14 -67.79 2.79
C SER A 288 -2.44 -68.55 4.08
N ALA A 289 -3.54 -69.29 4.04
CA ALA A 289 -4.04 -70.20 5.06
C ALA A 289 -3.07 -71.37 5.34
N GLU A 290 -3.13 -71.91 6.55
CA GLU A 290 -3.39 -73.35 6.81
C GLU A 290 -3.56 -73.59 8.32
N ASP A 291 -4.75 -74.04 8.70
CA ASP A 291 -5.04 -74.76 9.94
C ASP A 291 -5.23 -76.24 9.56
N VAL A 292 -4.59 -77.13 10.35
CA VAL A 292 -4.66 -78.61 10.37
C VAL A 292 -3.84 -79.39 9.33
#